data_AF-A0A7W1PUK8-F1
#
_entry.id   AF-A0A7W1PUK8-F1
#
_cell.length_a   1.000
_cell.length_b   1.000
_cell.length_c   1.000
_cell.angle_alpha   90.00
_cell.angle_beta   90.00
_cell.angle_gamma   90.00
#
_symmetry.space_group_name_H-M   'P 1'
#
loop_
_entity.id
_entity.type
_entity.pdbx_description
1 polymer ?
#
loop_
_entity_poly.entity_id
_entity_poly.type
_entity_poly.pdbx_seq_one_letter_code
_entity_poly.pdbx_strand_id
1 'polypeptide(L)'
;MRSKSGLDIIVGEIQRQGIQNTIITYFGITIGFVNLIVIQPFFLTTEEIGLTRVLLAFSFLLSVFIPLGISQITTRYFPHFRNKEKRHHGYFGFMLIFPLVGYILIGTVLFFMRDFFIRLYS
;
A
#
# COMPACT_ATOMS: atom_id res chain seq x y z
N MET A 1 21.90 -15.05 -36.78
CA MET A 1 20.49 -15.51 -36.58
C MET A 1 20.23 -16.02 -35.15
N ARG A 2 20.63 -15.30 -34.08
CA ARG A 2 20.54 -15.79 -32.68
C ARG A 2 19.60 -14.96 -31.77
N SER A 3 18.62 -14.26 -32.35
CA SER A 3 17.79 -13.27 -31.63
C SER A 3 16.29 -13.61 -31.50
N LYS A 4 15.73 -14.59 -32.25
CA LYS A 4 14.29 -14.92 -32.14
C LYS A 4 13.95 -15.69 -30.85
N SER A 5 14.77 -16.67 -30.48
CA SER A 5 14.52 -17.55 -29.32
C SER A 5 14.44 -16.82 -27.97
N GLY A 6 15.17 -15.73 -27.76
CA GLY A 6 15.11 -14.98 -26.51
C GLY A 6 13.84 -14.12 -26.38
N LEU A 7 13.34 -13.59 -27.51
CA LEU A 7 12.10 -12.81 -27.56
C LEU A 7 10.88 -13.69 -27.25
N ASP A 8 10.82 -14.90 -27.80
CA ASP A 8 9.71 -15.82 -27.58
C ASP A 8 9.59 -16.24 -26.11
N ILE A 9 10.73 -16.43 -25.42
CA ILE A 9 10.77 -16.73 -23.98
C ILE A 9 10.26 -15.54 -23.15
N ILE A 10 10.68 -14.31 -23.48
CA ILE A 10 10.23 -13.10 -22.77
C ILE A 10 8.73 -12.89 -22.97
N VAL A 11 8.23 -13.04 -24.20
CA VAL A 11 6.80 -12.89 -24.50
C VAL A 11 5.96 -13.93 -23.76
N GLY A 12 6.42 -15.19 -23.69
CA GLY A 12 5.74 -16.24 -22.92
C GLY A 12 5.68 -15.94 -21.42
N GLU A 13 6.75 -15.40 -20.84
CA GLU A 13 6.78 -15.00 -19.44
C GLU A 13 5.82 -13.83 -19.15
N ILE A 14 5.80 -12.80 -20.00
CA ILE A 14 4.89 -11.66 -19.88
C ILE A 14 3.42 -12.11 -19.97
N GLN A 15 3.10 -13.03 -20.90
CA GLN A 15 1.75 -13.59 -21.02
C GLN A 15 1.32 -14.31 -19.74
N ARG A 16 2.19 -15.16 -19.19
CA ARG A 16 1.91 -15.88 -17.94
C ARG A 16 1.68 -14.92 -16.76
N GLN A 17 2.51 -13.88 -16.65
CA GLN A 17 2.35 -12.84 -15.62
C GLN A 17 1.03 -12.07 -15.80
N GLY A 18 0.66 -11.73 -17.04
CA GLY A 18 -0.61 -11.08 -17.34
C GLY A 18 -1.82 -11.91 -16.93
N ILE A 19 -1.80 -13.22 -17.22
CA ILE A 19 -2.89 -14.14 -16.83
C ILE A 19 -2.97 -14.24 -15.31
N GLN A 20 -1.86 -14.43 -14.62
CA GLN A 20 -1.82 -14.49 -13.16
C GLN A 20 -2.35 -13.19 -12.53
N ASN A 21 -1.91 -12.04 -13.03
CA ASN A 21 -2.36 -10.74 -12.55
C ASN A 21 -3.87 -10.53 -12.78
N THR A 22 -4.38 -10.99 -13.92
CA THR A 22 -5.81 -10.95 -14.22
C THR A 22 -6.61 -11.79 -13.22
N ILE A 23 -6.20 -13.04 -12.99
CA ILE A 23 -6.86 -13.93 -12.01
C ILE A 23 -6.90 -13.27 -10.63
N ILE A 24 -5.75 -12.78 -10.15
CA ILE A 24 -5.65 -12.10 -8.84
C ILE A 24 -6.59 -10.87 -8.79
N THR A 25 -6.61 -10.06 -9.85
CA THR A 25 -7.44 -8.85 -9.92
C THR A 25 -8.93 -9.19 -9.87
N TYR A 26 -9.38 -10.19 -10.63
CA TYR A 26 -10.79 -10.62 -10.63
C TYR A 26 -11.22 -11.23 -9.29
N PHE A 27 -10.34 -11.99 -8.63
CA PHE A 27 -10.58 -12.45 -7.26
C PHE A 27 -10.72 -11.27 -6.29
N GLY A 28 -9.83 -10.28 -6.38
CA GLY A 28 -9.90 -9.06 -5.56
C GLY A 28 -11.20 -8.28 -5.78
N ILE A 29 -11.63 -8.12 -7.03
CA ILE A 29 -12.91 -7.49 -7.37
C ILE A 29 -14.08 -8.28 -6.77
N THR A 30 -14.08 -9.60 -6.87
CA THR A 30 -15.14 -10.46 -6.32
C THR A 30 -15.24 -10.31 -4.80
N ILE A 31 -14.10 -10.32 -4.10
CA ILE A 31 -14.05 -10.11 -2.65
C ILE A 31 -14.58 -8.71 -2.30
N GLY A 32 -14.15 -7.68 -3.04
CA GLY A 32 -14.61 -6.30 -2.84
C GLY A 32 -16.11 -6.13 -3.08
N PHE A 33 -16.65 -6.79 -4.12
CA PHE A 33 -18.08 -6.81 -4.44
C PHE A 33 -18.90 -7.43 -3.31
N VAL A 34 -18.49 -8.62 -2.82
CA VAL A 34 -19.16 -9.29 -1.71
C VAL A 34 -19.10 -8.42 -0.45
N ASN A 35 -17.96 -7.80 -0.16
CA ASN A 35 -17.84 -6.89 0.98
C ASN A 35 -18.78 -5.68 0.87
N LEU A 36 -18.91 -5.10 -0.32
CA LEU A 36 -19.69 -3.87 -0.52
C LEU A 36 -21.20 -4.08 -0.57
N ILE A 37 -21.66 -5.15 -1.22
CA ILE A 37 -23.09 -5.36 -1.50
C ILE A 37 -23.72 -6.32 -0.50
N VAL A 38 -22.96 -7.27 0.03
CA VAL A 38 -23.50 -8.30 0.94
C VAL A 38 -23.09 -8.01 2.38
N ILE A 39 -21.79 -7.89 2.66
CA ILE A 39 -21.31 -7.79 4.04
C ILE A 39 -21.66 -6.44 4.66
N GLN A 40 -21.23 -5.32 4.07
CA GLN A 40 -21.42 -3.99 4.67
C GLN A 40 -22.90 -3.68 4.97
N PRO A 41 -23.87 -3.84 4.03
CA PRO A 41 -25.27 -3.52 4.31
C PRO A 41 -25.94 -4.49 5.29
N PHE A 42 -25.43 -5.72 5.43
CA PHE A 42 -25.96 -6.70 6.37
C PHE A 42 -25.50 -6.44 7.81
N PHE A 43 -24.27 -5.94 8.00
CA PHE A 43 -23.68 -5.73 9.32
C PHE A 43 -23.68 -4.28 9.81
N LEU A 44 -23.81 -3.30 8.91
CA LEU A 44 -23.69 -1.87 9.23
C LEU A 44 -24.90 -1.07 8.77
N THR A 45 -25.23 -0.03 9.52
CA THR A 45 -26.22 0.98 9.14
C THR A 45 -25.69 1.88 8.03
N THR A 46 -26.59 2.62 7.36
CA THR A 46 -26.20 3.54 6.27
C THR A 46 -25.24 4.62 6.74
N GLU A 47 -25.40 5.10 7.99
CA GLU A 47 -24.56 6.11 8.61
C GLU A 47 -23.15 5.59 8.89
N GLU A 48 -23.03 4.37 9.40
CA GLU A 48 -21.74 3.71 9.65
C GLU A 48 -20.99 3.42 8.34
N ILE A 49 -21.71 3.04 7.27
CA ILE A 49 -21.13 2.89 5.93
C ILE A 49 -20.60 4.24 5.42
N GLY A 50 -21.34 5.33 5.65
CA GLY A 50 -20.87 6.68 5.32
C GLY A 50 -19.60 7.06 6.09
N LEU A 51 -19.60 6.83 7.41
CA LEU A 51 -18.47 7.14 8.28
C LEU A 51 -17.22 6.34 7.91
N THR A 52 -17.35 5.02 7.70
CA THR A 52 -16.22 4.16 7.31
C THR A 52 -15.61 4.60 5.98
N ARG A 53 -16.41 5.03 5.00
CA ARG A 53 -15.87 5.58 3.73
C ARG A 53 -15.07 6.86 3.94
N VAL A 54 -15.57 7.78 4.77
CA VAL A 54 -14.85 9.02 5.09
C VAL A 54 -13.54 8.71 5.82
N LEU A 55 -13.57 7.82 6.81
CA LEU A 55 -12.38 7.39 7.54
C LEU A 55 -11.37 6.70 6.63
N LEU A 56 -11.81 5.83 5.72
CA LEU A 56 -10.94 5.18 4.74
C LEU A 56 -10.33 6.20 3.79
N ALA A 57 -11.12 7.12 3.23
CA ALA A 57 -10.61 8.17 2.35
C ALA A 57 -9.56 9.02 3.05
N PHE A 58 -9.83 9.45 4.30
CA PHE A 58 -8.88 10.18 5.12
C PHE A 58 -7.61 9.36 5.40
N SER A 59 -7.75 8.08 5.74
CA SER A 59 -6.63 7.16 5.96
C SER A 59 -5.77 6.99 4.72
N PHE A 60 -6.38 6.89 3.53
CA PHE A 60 -5.66 6.82 2.25
C PHE A 60 -4.85 8.09 1.99
N LEU A 61 -5.41 9.26 2.26
CA LEU A 61 -4.67 10.53 2.13
C LEU A 61 -3.43 10.55 3.02
N LEU A 62 -3.57 10.15 4.29
CA LEU A 62 -2.45 10.09 5.23
C LEU A 62 -1.40 9.03 4.84
N SER A 63 -1.84 7.89 4.31
CA SER A 63 -0.99 6.77 3.90
C SER A 63 0.07 7.15 2.87
N VAL A 64 -0.19 8.16 2.02
CA VAL A 64 0.81 8.65 1.04
C VAL A 64 2.01 9.31 1.74
N PHE A 65 1.80 9.92 2.91
CA PHE A 65 2.84 10.66 3.62
C PHE A 65 3.64 9.77 4.61
N ILE A 66 3.01 8.74 5.18
CA ILE A 66 3.63 7.86 6.19
C ILE A 66 4.97 7.22 5.74
N PRO A 67 5.13 6.72 4.50
CA PRO A 67 6.38 6.08 4.08
C PRO A 67 7.56 7.04 3.98
N LEU A 68 7.35 8.37 4.05
CA LEU A 68 8.39 9.41 3.96
C LEU A 68 9.36 9.22 2.77
N GLY A 69 8.86 8.70 1.63
CA GLY A 69 9.68 8.47 0.43
C GLY A 69 10.61 7.26 0.49
N ILE A 70 10.52 6.41 1.52
CA ILE A 70 11.37 5.21 1.68
C ILE A 70 11.32 4.29 0.46
N SER A 71 10.18 4.21 -0.25
CA SER A 71 10.03 3.39 -1.46
C SER A 71 11.07 3.73 -2.55
N GLN A 72 11.43 5.01 -2.68
CA GLN A 72 12.42 5.47 -3.66
C GLN A 72 13.84 5.19 -3.19
N ILE A 73 14.10 5.35 -1.89
CA ILE A 73 15.37 5.00 -1.26
C ILE A 73 15.61 3.48 -1.38
N THR A 74 14.57 2.67 -1.15
CA THR A 74 14.60 1.22 -1.30
C THR A 74 14.98 0.82 -2.72
N THR A 75 14.26 1.32 -3.72
CA THR A 75 14.56 0.96 -5.12
C THR A 75 15.99 1.33 -5.53
N ARG A 76 16.51 2.47 -5.06
CA ARG A 76 17.86 2.96 -5.43
C ARG A 76 18.99 2.29 -4.66
N TYR A 77 18.83 2.09 -3.36
CA TYR A 77 19.93 1.66 -2.48
C TYR A 77 19.89 0.16 -2.14
N PHE A 78 18.75 -0.51 -2.28
CA PHE A 78 18.66 -1.96 -2.04
C PHE A 78 19.69 -2.80 -2.80
N PRO A 79 20.02 -2.52 -4.09
CA PRO A 79 21.05 -3.26 -4.81
C PRO A 79 22.43 -3.19 -4.14
N HIS A 80 22.75 -2.08 -3.47
CA HIS A 80 24.03 -1.87 -2.80
C HIS A 80 24.14 -2.62 -1.45
N PHE A 81 23.00 -2.84 -0.79
CA PHE A 81 22.90 -3.63 0.44
C PHE A 81 22.62 -5.13 0.17
N ARG A 82 22.49 -5.53 -1.11
CA ARG A 82 22.17 -6.90 -1.53
C ARG A 82 23.39 -7.83 -1.42
N ASN A 83 23.74 -8.23 -0.20
CA ASN A 83 24.68 -9.32 0.04
C ASN A 83 23.92 -10.61 0.41
N LYS A 84 23.99 -11.63 -0.47
CA LYS A 84 23.31 -12.93 -0.32
C LYS A 84 23.83 -13.72 0.88
N GLU A 85 25.09 -13.54 1.27
CA GLU A 85 25.73 -14.31 2.34
C GLU A 85 25.46 -13.76 3.74
N LYS A 86 25.06 -12.48 3.87
CA LYS A 86 24.85 -11.79 5.16
C LYS A 86 23.40 -11.35 5.42
N ARG A 87 22.42 -12.01 4.79
CA ARG A 87 20.97 -11.75 4.97
C ARG A 87 20.60 -10.25 4.88
N HIS A 88 21.17 -9.53 3.93
CA HIS A 88 20.89 -8.11 3.69
C HIS A 88 21.15 -7.17 4.89
N HIS A 89 22.02 -7.55 5.84
CA HIS A 89 22.51 -6.69 6.94
C HIS A 89 21.43 -5.91 7.73
N GLY A 90 20.21 -6.45 7.88
CA GLY A 90 19.14 -5.75 8.62
C GLY A 90 18.50 -4.58 7.86
N TYR A 91 18.72 -4.47 6.54
CA TYR A 91 18.11 -3.43 5.69
C TYR A 91 16.57 -3.39 5.78
N PHE A 92 15.93 -4.55 5.99
CA PHE A 92 14.49 -4.62 6.21
C PHE A 92 14.05 -3.90 7.49
N GLY A 93 14.81 -4.03 8.58
CA GLY A 93 14.57 -3.29 9.82
C GLY A 93 14.73 -1.79 9.61
N PHE A 94 15.78 -1.38 8.89
CA PHE A 94 15.98 0.03 8.51
C PHE A 94 14.80 0.55 7.67
N MET A 95 14.30 -0.23 6.71
CA MET A 95 13.15 0.13 5.88
C MET A 95 11.86 0.30 6.69
N LEU A 96 11.67 -0.46 7.78
CA LEU A 96 10.49 -0.35 8.66
C LEU A 96 10.54 0.84 9.62
N ILE A 97 11.73 1.33 9.98
CA ILE A 97 11.87 2.49 10.87
C ILE A 97 11.26 3.74 10.23
N PHE A 98 11.39 3.93 8.92
CA PHE A 98 10.87 5.13 8.24
C PHE A 98 9.33 5.25 8.29
N PRO A 99 8.55 4.22 7.90
CA PRO A 99 7.11 4.22 8.11
C PRO A 99 6.71 4.39 9.58
N LEU A 100 7.46 3.81 10.53
CA LEU A 100 7.20 3.98 11.95
C LEU A 100 7.37 5.44 12.41
N VAL A 101 8.46 6.08 11.99
CA VAL A 101 8.70 7.50 12.26
C VAL A 101 7.63 8.36 11.60
N GLY A 102 7.28 8.10 10.33
CA GLY A 102 6.22 8.81 9.62
C GLY A 102 4.86 8.66 10.30
N TYR A 103 4.53 7.47 10.80
CA TYR A 103 3.33 7.23 11.59
C TYR A 103 3.32 8.06 12.89
N ILE A 104 4.41 8.06 13.65
CA ILE A 104 4.51 8.84 14.90
C ILE A 104 4.40 10.34 14.62
N LEU A 105 5.08 10.84 13.58
CA LEU A 105 5.04 12.25 13.19
C LEU A 105 3.64 12.68 12.78
N ILE A 106 3.01 11.96 11.85
CA ILE A 106 1.66 12.28 11.37
C ILE A 106 0.65 12.13 12.50
N GLY A 107 0.74 11.08 13.32
CA GLY A 107 -0.12 10.89 14.49
C GLY A 107 -0.02 12.04 15.48
N THR A 108 1.20 12.55 15.72
CA THR A 108 1.44 13.70 16.59
C THR A 108 0.84 14.99 16.02
N VAL A 109 1.06 15.26 14.72
CA VAL A 109 0.47 16.42 14.03
C VAL A 109 -1.06 16.39 14.11
N LEU A 110 -1.67 15.22 13.86
CA LEU A 110 -3.11 15.05 13.95
C LEU A 110 -3.63 15.24 15.38
N PHE A 111 -2.90 14.76 16.38
CA PHE A 111 -3.25 14.96 17.78
C PHE A 111 -3.32 16.44 18.14
N PHE A 112 -2.33 17.25 17.74
CA PHE A 112 -2.34 18.69 17.98
C PHE A 112 -3.34 19.46 17.10
N MET A 113 -3.55 19.03 15.85
CA MET A 113 -4.58 19.64 14.98
C MET A 113 -5.99 19.41 15.51
N ARG A 114 -6.24 18.35 16.29
CA ARG A 114 -7.56 18.10 16.91
C ARG A 114 -8.04 19.31 17.69
N ASP A 115 -7.16 19.92 18.49
CA ASP A 115 -7.51 21.09 19.31
C ASP A 115 -7.78 22.34 18.46
N PHE A 116 -7.09 22.46 17.31
CA PHE A 116 -7.35 23.53 16.33
C PHE A 116 -8.74 23.38 15.68
N PHE A 117 -9.13 22.18 15.26
CA PHE A 117 -10.45 21.94 14.68
C PHE A 117 -11.58 22.16 15.68
N ILE A 118 -11.40 21.76 16.94
CA ILE A 118 -12.42 21.96 17.99
C ILE A 118 -12.64 23.46 18.25
N ARG A 119 -11.59 24.29 18.16
CA ARG A 119 -11.70 25.75 18.33
C ARG A 119 -12.26 26.49 17.12
N LEU A 120 -12.15 25.93 15.92
CA LEU A 120 -12.64 26.57 14.68
C LEU A 120 -14.15 26.32 14.44
N TYR A 121 -14.73 25.31 15.11
CA TYR A 121 -16.13 24.90 14.97
C TYR A 121 -16.99 25.11 16.24
N SER A 122 -16.41 25.69 17.29
CA SER A 122 -17.12 26.27 18.45
C SER A 122 -17.25 27.77 18.29
#